data_AF-A0A7U6KN58-F1
#
_entry.id   AF-A0A7U6KN58-F1
#
_cell.length_a   1.000
_cell.length_b   1.000
_cell.length_c   1.000
_cell.angle_alpha   90.00
_cell.angle_beta   90.00
_cell.angle_gamma   90.00
#
_symmetry.space_group_name_H-M   'P 1'
#
loop_
_entity.id
_entity.type
_entity.pdbx_description
1 polymer ?
#
loop_
_entity_poly.entity_id
_entity_poly.type
_entity_poly.pdbx_seq_one_letter_code
_entity_poly.pdbx_strand_id
1 'polypeptide(L)'
;MNWAIRPKKSLTNLQNGYFDKSQLSQSNKLASDKEYVARIQDVNADTPSRFNADKRRLYEASGCAGKLAVFAVRLDTYPTATKEQTFYVGSNSVQELALLRRQILSSFKNVPEVGEYMHRDIFDVSAKYGKDTF
;
A
#
# COMPACT_ATOMS: atom_id res chain seq x y z
N MET A 1 3.20 -21.99 16.48
CA MET A 1 3.12 -23.02 15.42
C MET A 1 4.49 -23.11 14.75
N ASN A 2 5.17 -24.25 14.82
CA ASN A 2 6.56 -24.38 14.33
C ASN A 2 6.57 -24.94 12.89
N TRP A 3 6.42 -24.04 11.91
CA TRP A 3 6.19 -24.35 10.49
C TRP A 3 7.30 -25.19 9.85
N ALA A 4 8.54 -25.05 10.32
CA ALA A 4 9.71 -25.73 9.77
C ALA A 4 9.79 -27.23 10.13
N ILE A 5 9.10 -27.68 11.18
CA ILE A 5 9.28 -29.05 11.70
C ILE A 5 8.45 -30.08 10.94
N ARG A 6 7.36 -29.69 10.27
CA ARG A 6 6.50 -30.60 9.47
C ARG A 6 5.95 -29.93 8.20
N PRO A 7 6.79 -29.66 7.19
CA PRO A 7 6.41 -28.88 6.01
C PRO A 7 5.17 -29.42 5.27
N LYS A 8 5.11 -30.74 5.01
CA LYS A 8 3.97 -31.38 4.33
C LYS A 8 2.65 -31.12 5.04
N LYS A 9 2.62 -31.31 6.37
CA LYS A 9 1.41 -31.08 7.18
C LYS A 9 1.00 -29.60 7.17
N SER A 10 1.96 -28.69 7.30
CA SER A 10 1.69 -27.25 7.24
C SER A 10 1.11 -26.82 5.90
N LEU A 11 1.65 -27.32 4.79
CA LEU A 11 1.15 -27.03 3.45
C LEU A 11 -0.23 -27.65 3.19
N THR A 12 -0.46 -28.90 3.60
CA THR A 12 -1.79 -29.54 3.50
C THR A 12 -2.84 -28.78 4.33
N ASN A 13 -2.49 -28.35 5.53
CA ASN A 13 -3.39 -27.52 6.35
C ASN A 13 -3.68 -26.18 5.66
N LEU A 14 -2.66 -25.54 5.07
CA LEU A 14 -2.81 -24.28 4.34
C LEU A 14 -3.73 -24.45 3.13
N GLN A 15 -3.51 -25.48 2.33
CA GLN A 15 -4.32 -25.82 1.17
C GLN A 15 -5.78 -26.09 1.54
N ASN A 16 -6.03 -26.76 2.67
CA ASN A 16 -7.38 -27.11 3.11
C ASN A 16 -8.06 -26.04 3.98
N GLY A 17 -7.40 -24.90 4.23
CA GLY A 17 -7.94 -23.84 5.09
C GLY A 17 -7.97 -24.18 6.59
N TYR A 18 -7.25 -25.21 7.02
CA TYR A 18 -7.24 -25.69 8.40
C TYR A 18 -6.28 -24.89 9.27
N PHE A 19 -6.76 -23.72 9.72
CA PHE A 19 -6.07 -22.87 10.69
C PHE A 19 -6.92 -22.70 11.94
N ASP A 20 -6.42 -23.22 13.06
CA ASP A 20 -7.03 -22.92 14.35
C ASP A 20 -6.69 -21.48 14.75
N LYS A 21 -7.66 -20.58 14.56
CA LYS A 21 -7.52 -19.15 14.90
C LYS A 21 -7.31 -18.94 16.40
N SER A 22 -7.75 -19.88 17.26
CA SER A 22 -7.57 -19.79 18.71
C SER A 22 -6.10 -20.00 19.15
N GLN A 23 -5.29 -20.63 18.29
CA GLN A 23 -3.87 -20.87 18.53
C GLN A 23 -2.95 -19.81 17.91
N LEU A 24 -3.51 -18.71 17.39
CA LEU A 24 -2.72 -17.60 16.88
C LEU A 24 -2.03 -16.88 18.05
N SER A 25 -0.71 -17.06 18.16
CA SER A 25 0.10 -16.31 19.12
C SER A 25 -0.06 -14.81 18.87
N GLN A 26 -0.39 -14.07 19.93
CA GLN A 26 -0.25 -12.62 19.91
C GLN A 26 1.22 -12.28 19.67
N SER A 27 1.47 -11.38 18.73
CA SER A 27 2.81 -10.97 18.35
C SER A 27 2.84 -9.47 18.22
N ASN A 28 3.94 -8.86 18.66
CA ASN A 28 4.22 -7.43 18.47
C ASN A 28 4.87 -7.16 17.09
N LYS A 29 4.97 -8.18 16.22
CA LYS A 29 5.45 -8.00 14.84
C LYS A 29 4.44 -7.19 14.03
N LEU A 30 4.94 -6.35 13.14
CA LEU A 30 4.13 -5.52 12.27
C LEU A 30 3.60 -6.33 11.08
N ALA A 31 2.30 -6.21 10.81
CA ALA A 31 1.62 -6.82 9.65
C ALA A 31 1.24 -5.76 8.57
N SER A 32 1.65 -4.51 8.77
CA SER A 32 1.53 -3.39 7.83
C SER A 32 2.46 -2.25 8.27
N ASP A 33 2.74 -1.29 7.38
CA ASP A 33 3.52 -0.10 7.70
C ASP A 33 2.69 0.91 8.50
N LYS A 34 3.02 1.09 9.79
CA LYS A 34 2.31 1.98 10.71
C LYS A 34 2.76 3.44 10.64
N GLU A 35 3.87 3.72 9.96
CA GLU A 35 4.48 5.06 9.91
C GLU A 35 4.23 5.77 8.59
N TYR A 36 3.60 5.10 7.61
CA TYR A 36 3.48 5.63 6.26
C TYR A 36 2.76 6.97 6.19
N VAL A 37 1.66 7.13 6.95
CA VAL A 37 0.88 8.36 6.96
C VAL A 37 1.71 9.53 7.49
N ALA A 38 2.37 9.36 8.64
CA ALA A 38 3.25 10.38 9.20
C ALA A 38 4.36 10.79 8.20
N ARG A 39 4.89 9.82 7.46
CA ARG A 39 5.95 10.06 6.46
C ARG A 39 5.49 10.85 5.25
N ILE A 40 4.30 10.57 4.71
CA ILE A 40 3.78 11.36 3.58
C ILE A 40 3.34 12.77 4.02
N GLN A 41 2.98 12.94 5.31
CA GLN A 41 2.65 14.23 5.88
C GLN A 41 3.87 15.11 6.17
N ASP A 42 5.07 14.52 6.29
CA ASP A 42 6.32 15.29 6.35
C ASP A 42 6.71 15.85 4.96
N VAL A 43 6.00 16.91 4.57
CA VAL A 43 6.15 17.58 3.27
C VAL A 43 7.45 18.38 3.12
N ASN A 44 8.27 18.45 4.18
CA ASN A 44 9.57 19.13 4.18
C ASN A 44 10.75 18.14 4.19
N ALA A 45 10.50 16.84 4.35
CA ALA A 45 11.53 15.83 4.28
C ALA A 45 12.31 15.92 2.95
N ASP A 46 13.64 15.79 3.05
CA ASP A 46 14.56 15.73 1.91
C ASP A 46 14.69 14.32 1.32
N THR A 47 13.90 13.36 1.82
CA THR A 47 13.87 11.98 1.35
C THR A 47 12.54 11.63 0.70
N PRO A 48 12.52 10.74 -0.31
CA PRO A 48 11.27 10.26 -0.89
C PRO A 48 10.41 9.53 0.15
N SER A 49 9.08 9.70 0.05
CA SER A 49 8.13 9.01 0.92
C SER A 49 8.18 7.48 0.79
N ARG A 50 8.51 6.97 -0.40
CA ARG A 50 8.67 5.55 -0.69
C ARG A 50 9.66 5.32 -1.83
N PHE A 51 10.51 4.31 -1.67
CA PHE A 51 11.37 3.77 -2.73
C PHE A 51 11.68 2.30 -2.43
N ASN A 52 12.08 1.52 -3.44
CA ASN A 52 12.23 0.06 -3.33
C ASN A 52 13.38 -0.38 -2.42
N ALA A 53 14.45 0.41 -2.35
CA ALA A 53 15.63 0.11 -1.52
C ALA A 53 15.51 0.61 -0.07
N ASP A 54 14.31 1.01 0.38
CA ASP A 54 14.08 1.47 1.75
C ASP A 54 14.25 0.30 2.74
N LYS A 55 15.39 0.23 3.42
CA LYS A 55 15.76 -0.85 4.36
C LYS A 55 14.73 -1.06 5.47
N ARG A 56 13.94 -0.05 5.83
CA ARG A 56 12.86 -0.17 6.83
C ARG A 56 11.76 -1.14 6.39
N ARG A 57 11.62 -1.36 5.09
CA ARG A 57 10.55 -2.15 4.46
C ARG A 57 11.04 -3.50 3.90
N LEU A 58 12.34 -3.77 4.00
CA LEU A 58 12.95 -5.02 3.54
C LEU A 58 13.12 -5.95 4.73
N TYR A 59 12.25 -6.95 4.84
CA TYR A 59 12.28 -7.93 5.92
C TYR A 59 11.61 -9.24 5.49
N GLU A 60 12.37 -10.34 5.54
CA GLU A 60 11.91 -11.69 5.14
C GLU A 60 11.20 -11.69 3.78
N ALA A 61 9.87 -11.87 3.77
CA ALA A 61 9.05 -11.87 2.57
C ALA A 61 8.88 -10.48 1.93
N SER A 62 8.87 -9.41 2.75
CA SER A 62 8.69 -8.04 2.29
C SER A 62 9.91 -7.58 1.50
N GLY A 63 9.71 -7.32 0.20
CA GLY A 63 10.78 -6.90 -0.70
C GLY A 63 11.70 -8.03 -1.17
N CYS A 64 11.30 -9.29 -1.05
CA CYS A 64 12.13 -10.44 -1.43
C CYS A 64 12.44 -10.51 -2.94
N ALA A 65 11.61 -9.89 -3.79
CA ALA A 65 11.80 -9.83 -5.25
C ALA A 65 12.10 -11.20 -5.90
N GLY A 66 11.33 -12.23 -5.53
CA GLY A 66 11.47 -13.59 -6.09
C GLY A 66 12.60 -14.43 -5.50
N LYS A 67 13.39 -13.89 -4.55
CA LYS A 67 14.46 -14.64 -3.87
C LYS A 67 13.93 -15.69 -2.87
N LEU A 68 12.64 -15.63 -2.53
CA LEU A 68 11.96 -16.55 -1.64
C LEU A 68 10.68 -17.06 -2.30
N ALA A 69 10.38 -18.35 -2.12
CA ALA A 69 9.04 -18.89 -2.36
C ALA A 69 8.16 -18.61 -1.13
N VAL A 70 7.31 -17.58 -1.23
CA VAL A 70 6.41 -17.17 -0.15
C VAL A 70 5.07 -17.89 -0.29
N PHE A 71 4.74 -18.75 0.68
CA PHE A 71 3.50 -19.57 0.64
C PHE A 71 2.30 -18.87 1.28
N ALA A 72 2.52 -18.01 2.27
CA ALA A 72 1.47 -17.31 3.01
C ALA A 72 2.01 -16.04 3.67
N VAL A 73 1.13 -15.06 3.88
CA VAL A 73 1.40 -13.83 4.64
C VAL A 73 0.24 -13.55 5.60
N ARG A 74 0.53 -12.83 6.69
CA ARG A 74 -0.49 -12.29 7.60
C ARG A 74 -0.42 -10.77 7.52
N LEU A 75 -1.53 -10.14 7.17
CA LEU A 75 -1.63 -8.70 6.97
C LEU A 75 -2.71 -8.12 7.87
N ASP A 76 -2.53 -6.85 8.25
CA ASP A 76 -3.62 -6.08 8.83
C ASP A 76 -4.66 -5.74 7.76
N THR A 77 -5.92 -5.67 8.17
CA THR A 77 -7.02 -5.13 7.36
C THR A 77 -7.49 -3.81 7.96
N TYR A 78 -8.09 -2.96 7.14
CA TYR A 78 -8.62 -1.66 7.56
C TYR A 78 -10.13 -1.59 7.34
N PRO A 79 -10.87 -0.80 8.13
CA PRO A 79 -12.28 -0.55 7.89
C PRO A 79 -12.51 0.06 6.50
N THR A 80 -13.58 -0.34 5.83
CA THR A 80 -14.02 0.28 4.58
C THR A 80 -14.50 1.70 4.84
N ALA A 81 -14.26 2.62 3.90
CA ALA A 81 -14.78 3.98 3.97
C ALA A 81 -16.33 3.96 4.00
N THR A 82 -16.93 4.80 4.85
CA THR A 82 -18.40 4.90 4.94
C THR A 82 -19.00 5.70 3.79
N LYS A 83 -18.21 6.60 3.20
CA LYS A 83 -18.57 7.42 2.05
C LYS A 83 -17.32 7.69 1.23
N GLU A 84 -17.43 7.45 -0.07
CA GLU A 84 -16.39 7.78 -1.04
C GLU A 84 -16.84 8.96 -1.90
N GLN A 85 -15.90 9.81 -2.29
CA GLN A 85 -16.13 10.92 -3.19
C GLN A 85 -14.87 11.17 -4.01
N THR A 86 -15.03 11.20 -5.33
CA THR A 86 -13.97 11.57 -6.26
C THR A 86 -14.12 13.04 -6.65
N PHE A 87 -13.01 13.76 -6.68
CA PHE A 87 -12.93 15.14 -7.16
C PHE A 87 -12.00 15.20 -8.37
N TYR A 88 -12.49 15.71 -9.49
CA TYR A 88 -11.67 15.92 -10.69
C TYR A 88 -11.11 17.35 -10.65
N VAL A 89 -9.79 17.47 -10.53
CA VAL A 89 -9.10 18.76 -10.42
C VAL A 89 -8.17 18.92 -11.61
N GLY A 90 -8.36 20.00 -12.37
CA GLY A 90 -7.50 20.36 -13.49
C GLY A 90 -6.82 21.71 -13.24
N SER A 91 -5.53 21.80 -13.57
CA SER A 91 -4.78 23.05 -13.61
C SER A 91 -3.77 23.02 -14.75
N ASN A 92 -3.49 24.18 -15.34
CA ASN A 92 -2.39 24.37 -16.28
C ASN A 92 -1.05 24.67 -15.57
N SER A 93 -1.04 24.76 -14.25
CA SER A 93 0.12 25.07 -13.42
C SER A 93 0.50 23.89 -12.55
N VAL A 94 1.73 23.37 -12.75
CA VAL A 94 2.29 22.30 -11.90
C VAL A 94 2.43 22.79 -10.46
N GLN A 95 2.70 24.09 -10.27
CA GLN A 95 2.86 24.71 -8.97
C GLN A 95 1.56 24.71 -8.16
N GLU A 96 0.40 24.90 -8.81
CA GLU A 96 -0.90 24.83 -8.14
C GLU A 96 -1.19 23.42 -7.63
N LEU A 97 -0.94 22.39 -8.44
CA LEU A 97 -1.11 20.99 -8.03
C LEU A 97 -0.11 20.60 -6.92
N ALA A 98 1.12 21.09 -6.98
CA ALA A 98 2.11 20.89 -5.93
C ALA A 98 1.68 21.55 -4.61
N LEU A 99 1.14 22.78 -4.67
CA LEU A 99 0.60 23.48 -3.50
C LEU A 99 -0.60 22.74 -2.91
N LEU A 100 -1.54 22.31 -3.75
CA LEU A 100 -2.71 21.52 -3.33
C LEU A 100 -2.27 20.25 -2.58
N ARG A 101 -1.31 19.49 -3.14
CA ARG A 101 -0.75 18.31 -2.48
C ARG A 101 -0.18 18.64 -1.11
N ARG A 102 0.61 19.72 -1.00
CA ARG A 102 1.21 20.14 0.28
C ARG A 102 0.13 20.50 1.30
N GLN A 103 -0.87 21.30 0.91
CA GLN A 103 -1.97 21.68 1.78
C GLN A 103 -2.74 20.45 2.29
N ILE A 104 -3.13 19.54 1.39
CA ILE A 104 -3.80 18.29 1.77
C ILE A 104 -2.99 17.52 2.81
N LEU A 105 -1.69 17.35 2.59
CA LEU A 105 -0.85 16.55 3.49
C LEU A 105 -0.50 17.25 4.80
N SER A 106 -0.43 18.59 4.83
CA SER A 106 -0.04 19.34 6.02
C SER A 106 -1.21 19.84 6.88
N SER A 107 -2.38 20.09 6.29
CA SER A 107 -3.48 20.76 7.00
C SER A 107 -4.77 19.96 7.12
N PHE A 108 -5.00 18.94 6.29
CA PHE A 108 -6.24 18.19 6.37
C PHE A 108 -6.21 17.23 7.57
N LYS A 109 -7.36 17.11 8.24
CA LYS A 109 -7.56 16.11 9.29
C LYS A 109 -7.46 14.68 8.75
N ASN A 110 -7.96 14.46 7.54
CA ASN A 110 -7.95 13.16 6.86
C ASN A 110 -7.18 13.28 5.55
N VAL A 111 -6.21 12.41 5.34
CA VAL A 111 -5.50 12.30 4.07
C VAL A 111 -6.37 11.50 3.08
N PRO A 112 -6.44 11.87 1.79
CA PRO A 112 -7.13 11.07 0.78
C PRO A 112 -6.57 9.65 0.71
N GLU A 113 -7.43 8.69 0.42
CA GLU A 113 -7.03 7.31 0.18
C GLU A 113 -6.18 7.18 -1.09
N VAL A 114 -6.56 7.91 -2.14
CA VAL A 114 -5.90 7.93 -3.44
C VAL A 114 -5.79 9.36 -3.95
N GLY A 115 -4.69 9.66 -4.65
CA GLY A 115 -4.48 10.91 -5.37
C GLY A 115 -3.70 10.64 -6.64
N GLU A 116 -4.41 10.45 -7.75
CA GLU A 116 -3.82 10.16 -9.06
C GLU A 116 -3.47 11.44 -9.82
N TYR A 117 -2.36 11.40 -10.55
CA TYR A 117 -1.94 12.47 -11.44
C TYR A 117 -1.93 11.98 -12.89
N MET A 118 -2.52 12.76 -13.79
CA MET A 118 -2.55 12.48 -15.22
C MET A 118 -2.17 13.74 -16.00
N HIS A 119 -1.08 13.66 -16.77
CA HIS A 119 -0.67 14.74 -17.67
C HIS A 119 -1.60 14.81 -18.91
N ARG A 120 -1.68 15.96 -19.57
CA ARG A 120 -2.55 16.15 -20.75
C ARG A 120 -2.30 15.13 -21.85
N ASP A 121 -1.05 14.93 -22.24
CA ASP A 121 -0.74 14.04 -23.36
C ASP A 121 -1.13 12.58 -23.06
N ILE A 122 -0.94 12.12 -21.81
CA ILE A 122 -1.35 10.77 -21.43
C ILE A 122 -2.87 10.68 -21.33
N PHE A 123 -3.56 11.76 -20.94
CA PHE A 123 -5.02 11.84 -20.99
C PHE A 123 -5.53 11.70 -22.42
N ASP A 124 -4.99 12.45 -23.37
CA ASP A 124 -5.42 12.43 -24.77
C ASP A 124 -5.16 11.06 -25.41
N VAL A 125 -3.99 10.46 -25.15
CA VAL A 125 -3.67 9.10 -25.60
C VAL A 125 -4.63 8.07 -24.98
N SER A 126 -4.89 8.17 -23.68
CA SER A 126 -5.81 7.26 -22.98
C SER A 126 -7.25 7.45 -23.43
N ALA A 127 -7.68 8.66 -23.74
CA ALA A 127 -9.02 8.93 -24.25
C ALA A 127 -9.22 8.35 -25.66
N LYS A 128 -8.17 8.35 -26.49
CA LYS A 128 -8.23 7.85 -27.87
C LYS A 128 -8.04 6.34 -27.99
N TYR A 129 -7.14 5.78 -27.19
CA TYR A 129 -6.69 4.39 -27.31
C TYR A 129 -6.98 3.54 -26.06
N GLY A 130 -7.51 4.16 -25.01
CA GLY A 130 -8.00 3.45 -23.84
C GLY A 130 -9.05 2.45 -24.30
N LYS A 131 -8.74 1.17 -24.15
CA LYS A 131 -9.72 0.12 -24.32
C LYS A 131 -10.52 0.06 -23.05
N ASP A 132 -11.83 0.18 -23.17
CA ASP A 132 -12.70 -0.13 -22.06
C ASP A 132 -12.49 -1.62 -21.70
N THR A 133 -12.30 -1.90 -20.42
CA THR A 133 -12.01 -3.27 -19.94
C THR A 133 -13.26 -3.92 -19.33
N PHE A 134 -14.44 -3.53 -19.81
CA PHE A 134 -15.72 -4.12 -19.44
C PHE A 134 -16.32 -4.92 -20.60
#